data_AF-A0A942D377-F1
#
_entry.id   AF-A0A942D377-F1
#
_cell.length_a   1.000
_cell.length_b   1.000
_cell.length_c   1.000
_cell.angle_alpha   90.00
_cell.angle_beta   90.00
_cell.angle_gamma   90.00
#
_symmetry.space_group_name_H-M   'P 1'
#
loop_
_entity.id
_entity.type
_entity.pdbx_description
1 polymer ?
#
loop_
_entity_poly.entity_id
_entity_poly.type
_entity_poly.pdbx_seq_one_letter_code
_entity_poly.pdbx_strand_id
1 'polypeptide(L)' 'SHSKFGFYECVNVKLNAWEPGLARDFWWHPYDRSLGEAVRASAKLLYGRGAIRAKALREGAGPLLAVGRRTVRRRR' A
#
# COMPACT_ATOMS: atom_id res chain seq x y z
N SER A 1 -11.45 -21.94 33.08
CA SER A 1 -11.60 -20.78 32.18
C SER A 1 -11.62 -21.25 30.73
N HIS A 2 -12.82 -21.37 30.14
CA HIS A 2 -13.00 -21.92 28.79
C HIS A 2 -13.16 -20.82 27.75
N SER A 3 -12.22 -20.74 26.80
CA SER A 3 -12.53 -20.88 25.35
C SER A 3 -11.36 -20.42 24.48
N LYS A 4 -10.97 -19.14 24.57
CA LYS A 4 -9.94 -18.48 23.73
C LYS A 4 -9.55 -17.12 24.33
N PHE A 5 -10.55 -16.39 24.81
CA PHE A 5 -10.37 -15.08 25.43
C PHE A 5 -9.54 -15.15 26.73
N GLY A 6 -9.82 -16.12 27.61
CA GLY A 6 -9.00 -16.32 28.81
C GLY A 6 -7.55 -16.74 28.53
N PHE A 7 -7.25 -17.32 27.35
CA PHE A 7 -5.87 -17.58 26.94
C PHE A 7 -5.18 -16.29 26.47
N TYR A 8 -5.88 -15.45 25.69
CA TYR A 8 -5.34 -14.14 25.25
C TYR A 8 -5.09 -13.17 26.39
N GLU A 9 -5.85 -13.26 27.48
CA GLU A 9 -5.59 -12.47 28.70
C GLU A 9 -4.25 -12.82 29.37
N CYS A 10 -3.76 -14.05 29.20
CA CYS A 10 -2.52 -14.53 29.84
C CYS A 10 -1.28 -14.47 28.93
N VAL A 11 -1.41 -14.04 27.67
CA VAL A 11 -0.29 -14.02 26.72
C VAL A 11 -0.13 -12.64 26.09
N ASN A 12 1.12 -12.29 25.81
CA ASN A 12 1.41 -11.12 24.98
C ASN A 12 1.48 -11.55 23.52
N VAL A 13 0.57 -11.01 22.69
CA VAL A 13 0.58 -11.25 21.25
C VAL A 13 1.76 -10.54 20.63
N LYS A 14 2.79 -11.33 20.26
CA LYS A 14 3.92 -10.82 19.49
C LYS A 14 3.59 -10.85 18.00
N LEU A 15 3.51 -9.67 17.39
CA LEU A 15 3.47 -9.54 15.93
C LEU A 15 4.90 -9.65 15.39
N ASN A 16 5.15 -10.66 14.56
CA ASN A 16 6.38 -10.74 13.77
C ASN A 16 6.03 -10.44 12.32
N ALA A 17 6.57 -9.36 11.78
CA ALA A 17 6.36 -8.96 10.40
C ALA A 17 7.68 -9.10 9.62
N TRP A 18 7.60 -9.77 8.48
CA TRP A 18 8.72 -9.90 7.54
C TRP A 18 8.24 -9.51 6.15
N GLU A 19 8.94 -8.58 5.52
CA GLU A 19 8.63 -8.11 4.17
C GLU A 19 9.64 -8.68 3.16
N PRO A 20 9.23 -9.63 2.30
CA PRO A 20 10.08 -10.14 1.23
C PRO A 20 10.26 -9.01 0.21
N GLY A 21 11.40 -8.33 0.28
CA GLY A 21 11.68 -7.08 -0.42
C GLY A 21 11.81 -7.16 -1.95
N LEU A 22 10.89 -7.85 -2.62
CA LEU A 22 10.75 -7.93 -4.07
C LEU A 22 10.46 -6.55 -4.69
N ALA A 23 9.78 -5.69 -3.95
CA ALA A 23 9.59 -4.29 -4.27
C ALA A 23 10.22 -3.42 -3.17
N ARG A 24 10.55 -2.18 -3.52
CA ARG A 24 11.04 -1.17 -2.58
C ARG A 24 9.85 -0.41 -2.00
N ASP A 25 9.81 -0.20 -0.69
CA ASP A 25 8.68 0.49 -0.06
C ASP A 25 8.48 1.89 -0.62
N PHE A 26 7.28 2.16 -1.13
CA PHE A 26 6.95 3.46 -1.72
C PHE A 26 6.82 4.56 -0.65
N TRP A 27 6.64 4.18 0.62
CA TRP A 27 6.63 5.14 1.73
C TRP A 27 8.02 5.62 2.13
N TRP A 28 9.10 5.03 1.57
CA TRP A 28 10.46 5.43 1.88
C TRP A 28 10.97 6.46 0.87
N HIS A 29 11.63 7.51 1.37
CA HIS A 29 12.18 8.63 0.58
C HIS A 29 12.87 8.15 -0.72
N PRO A 30 12.67 8.82 -1.88
CA PRO A 30 12.20 10.19 -2.06
C PRO A 30 10.69 10.36 -2.30
N TYR A 31 10.12 11.39 -1.67
CA TYR A 31 8.75 11.83 -1.92
C TYR A 31 8.75 12.87 -3.04
N ASP A 32 8.23 12.47 -4.20
CA ASP A 32 8.02 13.37 -5.31
C ASP A 32 6.52 13.61 -5.55
N ARG A 33 6.21 14.60 -6.39
CA ARG A 33 4.83 14.92 -6.73
C ARG A 33 4.09 13.74 -7.37
N SER A 34 4.79 12.93 -8.16
CA SER A 34 4.18 11.75 -8.82
C SER A 34 3.76 10.67 -7.82
N LEU A 35 4.48 10.49 -6.71
CA LEU A 35 4.07 9.60 -5.63
C LEU A 35 2.80 10.08 -4.93
N GLY A 36 2.71 11.39 -4.64
CA GLY A 36 1.50 11.97 -4.06
C GLY A 36 0.28 11.81 -4.97
N GLU A 37 0.46 12.02 -6.27
CA GLU A 37 -0.58 11.81 -7.29
C GLU A 37 -0.96 10.34 -7.42
N ALA A 38 0.01 9.42 -7.38
CA ALA A 38 -0.21 7.98 -7.41
C ALA A 38 -1.01 7.51 -6.18
N VAL A 39 -0.63 7.90 -4.96
CA VAL A 39 -1.35 7.53 -3.73
C VAL A 39 -2.78 8.08 -3.74
N ARG A 40 -2.97 9.33 -4.19
CA ARG A 40 -4.30 9.93 -4.33
C ARG A 40 -5.15 9.19 -5.36
N ALA A 41 -4.57 8.79 -6.49
CA ALA A 41 -5.25 7.99 -7.51
C ALA A 41 -5.61 6.60 -6.98
N SER A 42 -4.69 5.92 -6.28
CA SER A 42 -4.96 4.64 -5.62
C SER A 42 -6.11 4.74 -4.62
N ALA A 43 -6.13 5.79 -3.78
CA ALA A 43 -7.21 6.00 -2.82
C ALA A 43 -8.56 6.21 -3.52
N LYS A 44 -8.60 7.01 -4.60
CA LYS A 44 -9.82 7.19 -5.42
C LYS A 44 -10.23 5.90 -6.15
N LEU A 45 -9.29 5.05 -6.55
CA LEU A 45 -9.57 3.78 -7.19
C LEU A 45 -10.12 2.77 -6.17
N LEU A 46 -9.50 2.66 -5.00
CA LEU A 46 -9.93 1.72 -3.95
C LEU A 46 -11.25 2.16 -3.30
N TYR A 47 -11.40 3.44 -2.97
CA TYR A 47 -12.55 3.95 -2.20
C TYR A 47 -13.58 4.74 -3.02
N GLY A 48 -13.30 5.07 -4.29
CA GLY A 48 -14.26 5.77 -5.14
C GLY A 48 -15.42 4.89 -5.60
N ARG A 49 -16.54 5.51 -6.02
CA ARG A 49 -17.70 4.81 -6.61
C ARG A 49 -17.82 5.10 -8.11
N GLY A 50 -18.19 4.07 -8.87
CA GLY A 50 -18.59 4.15 -10.29
C GLY A 50 -17.67 5.01 -11.16
N ALA A 51 -18.20 6.12 -11.68
CA ALA A 51 -17.51 7.03 -12.59
C ALA A 51 -16.21 7.63 -12.02
N ILE A 52 -16.10 7.80 -10.69
CA ILE A 52 -14.90 8.32 -10.04
C ILE A 52 -13.74 7.31 -10.17
N ARG A 53 -14.03 6.00 -10.09
CA ARG A 53 -12.99 4.96 -10.28
C ARG A 53 -12.47 4.94 -11.71
N ALA A 54 -13.36 4.99 -12.70
CA ALA A 54 -12.97 4.97 -14.11
C ALA A 54 -12.16 6.22 -14.49
N LYS A 55 -12.57 7.39 -14.00
CA LYS A 55 -11.84 8.65 -14.18
C LYS A 55 -10.49 8.63 -13.47
N ALA A 56 -10.44 8.14 -12.22
CA ALA A 56 -9.19 7.99 -11.46
C ALA A 56 -8.21 7.00 -12.11
N LEU A 57 -8.70 5.95 -12.76
CA LEU A 57 -7.86 5.02 -13.50
C LEU A 57 -7.23 5.72 -14.71
N ARG A 58 -8.00 6.49 -15.49
CA ARG A 58 -7.50 7.23 -16.66
C ARG A 58 -6.51 8.33 -16.28
N GLU A 59 -6.86 9.14 -15.29
CA GLU A 59 -6.04 10.29 -14.86
C GLU A 59 -4.82 9.83 -14.03
N GLY A 60 -4.94 8.73 -13.29
CA GLY A 60 -3.91 8.20 -12.39
C GLY A 60 -2.96 7.19 -13.02
N ALA A 61 -3.25 6.67 -14.23
CA ALA A 61 -2.45 5.61 -14.86
C ALA A 61 -0.97 6.00 -15.02
N GLY A 62 -0.68 7.24 -15.44
CA GLY A 62 0.69 7.72 -15.63
C GLY A 62 1.50 7.74 -14.33
N PRO A 63 1.05 8.47 -13.29
CA PRO A 63 1.71 8.49 -12.00
C PRO A 63 1.83 7.09 -11.35
N LEU A 64 0.79 6.26 -11.44
CA LEU A 64 0.82 4.89 -10.90
C LEU A 64 1.88 4.01 -11.58
N LEU A 65 2.00 4.09 -12.91
CA LEU A 65 3.04 3.36 -13.66
C LEU A 65 4.44 3.89 -13.34
N ALA A 66 4.61 5.21 -13.21
CA ALA A 66 5.89 5.82 -12.89
C ALA A 66 6.40 5.43 -11.48
N VAL A 67 5.50 5.36 -10.51
CA VAL A 67 5.79 4.86 -9.16
C VAL A 67 6.04 3.35 -9.22
N GLY A 68 5.13 2.56 -9.80
CA GLY A 68 5.27 1.11 -9.90
C GLY A 68 6.60 0.67 -10.53
N ARG A 69 7.06 1.36 -11.57
CA ARG A 69 8.37 1.10 -12.19
C ARG A 69 9.53 1.35 -11.23
N ARG A 70 9.44 2.32 -10.31
CA ARG A 70 10.45 2.58 -9.29
C ARG A 70 10.39 1.58 -8.14
N THR A 71 9.19 1.20 -7.73
CA THR A 71 8.95 0.20 -6.68
C THR A 71 9.52 -1.16 -7.09
N VAL A 72 9.31 -1.56 -8.34
CA VAL A 72 9.76 -2.87 -8.88
C VAL A 72 11.24 -2.86 -9.28
N ARG A 73 11.81 -1.71 -9.66
CA ARG A 73 13.22 -1.59 -10.06
C ARG A 73 14.14 -1.49 -8.83
N ARG A 74 14.11 -2.51 -7.96
CA ARG A 74 15.13 -2.70 -6.93
C ARG A 74 16.43 -3.12 -7.64
N ARG A 75 17.40 -2.21 -7.72
CA ARG A 75 18.78 -2.55 -8.08
C ARG A 75 19.30 -3.45 -6.95
N ARG A 76 19.79 -4.65 -7.30
CA ARG A 76 20.58 -5.47 -6.38
C ARG A 76 21.77 -4.68 -5.87
#